data_AF-A0A0F2PAU5-F1
#
_entry.id   AF-A0A0F2PAU5-F1
#
_cell.length_a   1.000
_cell.length_b   1.000
_cell.length_c   1.000
_cell.angle_alpha   90.00
_cell.angle_beta   90.00
_cell.angle_gamma   90.00
#
_symmetry.space_group_name_H-M   'P 1'
#
loop_
_entity.id
_entity.type
_entity.pdbx_description
1 polymer ?
#
loop_
_entity_poly.entity_id
_entity_poly.type
_entity_poly.pdbx_seq_one_letter_code
_entity_poly.pdbx_strand_id
1 'polypeptide(L)'
;MTSIMTNAAAMAALQTLRTINSDMEMTQARVSSGFRVENAGDNAAYWSIATTMRSDNKALSTVKDALGLGAAKVDIAYTAMNSSIDVITEISAKLVASREPGVDKTKIDKELTELKNQLQSISESASFSGENWLHNSSTAAAGTKSIVGGFNRDVNGLVTITTLDVNVTSLTMIGAGNESLGLLTKDIDANALDPNATTSTARNYYLIDTGSTTGTSAAGAAIVLTATTSDAEVDDMIRVVDSILSQMTDAASNLGAINKRVSMQEDFVANLMDSIDKGVGRLVDADMNEESTRLKALQTQQQLGIQSLSIANNNSQNILSLFQQ
;
A
#
# COMPACT_ATOMS: atom_id res chain seq x y z
N MET A 1 -46.35 -62.34 10.99
CA MET A 1 -46.80 -61.72 12.25
C MET A 1 -46.93 -60.22 12.06
N THR A 2 -48.06 -59.76 11.54
CA THR A 2 -48.41 -58.33 11.48
C THR A 2 -49.02 -57.94 12.82
N SER A 3 -48.24 -57.29 13.68
CA SER A 3 -48.74 -56.71 14.93
C SER A 3 -49.59 -55.47 14.60
N ILE A 4 -50.84 -55.46 15.07
CA ILE A 4 -51.77 -54.31 14.92
C ILE A 4 -51.31 -53.10 15.75
N MET A 5 -50.52 -53.34 16.81
CA MET A 5 -50.10 -52.32 17.77
C MET A 5 -48.78 -51.62 17.39
N THR A 6 -47.98 -52.22 16.49
CA THR A 6 -46.67 -51.68 16.09
C THR A 6 -46.49 -51.81 14.58
N ASN A 7 -46.60 -50.70 13.87
CA ASN A 7 -46.40 -50.65 12.42
C ASN A 7 -44.90 -50.50 12.10
N ALA A 8 -44.19 -51.63 11.97
CA ALA A 8 -42.77 -51.66 11.66
C ALA A 8 -42.42 -50.96 10.33
N ALA A 9 -43.30 -51.03 9.33
CA ALA A 9 -43.11 -50.36 8.03
C ALA A 9 -43.21 -48.83 8.16
N ALA A 10 -44.17 -48.33 8.94
CA ALA A 10 -44.29 -46.90 9.21
C ALA A 10 -43.14 -46.37 10.08
N MET A 11 -42.64 -47.16 11.05
CA MET A 11 -41.47 -46.77 11.85
C MET A 11 -40.20 -46.68 11.00
N ALA A 12 -39.98 -47.65 10.11
CA ALA A 12 -38.88 -47.63 9.17
C ALA A 12 -38.97 -46.41 8.23
N ALA A 13 -40.15 -46.16 7.65
CA ALA A 13 -40.41 -45.00 6.80
C ALA A 13 -40.21 -43.66 7.53
N LEU A 14 -40.61 -43.57 8.81
CA LEU A 14 -40.39 -42.39 9.63
C LEU A 14 -38.90 -42.15 9.92
N GLN A 15 -38.11 -43.21 10.13
CA GLN A 15 -36.67 -43.11 10.32
C GLN A 15 -35.97 -42.61 9.05
N THR A 16 -36.36 -43.10 7.88
CA THR A 16 -35.87 -42.57 6.59
C THR A 16 -36.28 -41.11 6.41
N LEU A 17 -37.52 -40.75 6.74
CA LEU A 17 -38.01 -39.37 6.62
C LEU A 17 -37.26 -38.40 7.55
N ARG A 18 -36.93 -38.82 8.77
CA ARG A 18 -36.09 -38.03 9.69
C ARG A 18 -34.67 -37.82 9.14
N THR A 19 -34.11 -38.84 8.50
CA THR A 19 -32.79 -38.75 7.85
C THR A 19 -32.83 -37.78 6.66
N ILE A 20 -33.83 -37.92 5.78
CA ILE A 20 -34.04 -37.00 4.64
C ILE A 20 -34.23 -35.56 5.12
N ASN A 21 -35.00 -35.33 6.19
CA ASN A 21 -35.19 -33.99 6.75
C ASN A 21 -33.89 -33.42 7.31
N SER A 22 -33.09 -34.21 8.02
CA SER A 22 -31.77 -33.79 8.53
C SER A 22 -30.81 -33.45 7.39
N ASP A 23 -30.77 -34.27 6.33
CA ASP A 23 -29.95 -34.02 5.15
C ASP A 23 -30.41 -32.79 4.38
N MET A 24 -31.72 -32.56 4.29
CA MET A 24 -32.31 -31.39 3.67
C MET A 24 -31.97 -30.11 4.41
N GLU A 25 -32.05 -30.13 5.74
CA GLU A 25 -31.69 -29.00 6.60
C GLU A 25 -30.19 -28.68 6.46
N MET A 26 -29.34 -29.70 6.40
CA MET A 26 -27.90 -29.53 6.17
C MET A 26 -27.60 -28.94 4.78
N THR A 27 -28.19 -29.49 3.70
CA THR A 27 -28.01 -28.93 2.36
C THR A 27 -28.60 -27.52 2.27
N GLN A 28 -29.72 -27.24 2.93
CA GLN A 28 -30.29 -25.90 2.99
C GLN A 28 -29.35 -24.91 3.70
N ALA A 29 -28.72 -25.32 4.79
CA ALA A 29 -27.70 -24.52 5.48
C ALA A 29 -26.52 -24.23 4.56
N ARG A 30 -25.99 -25.25 3.85
CA ARG A 30 -24.87 -25.07 2.90
C ARG A 30 -25.23 -24.19 1.70
N VAL A 31 -26.43 -24.33 1.14
CA VAL A 31 -26.94 -23.45 0.07
C VAL A 31 -27.12 -22.03 0.59
N SER A 32 -27.53 -21.86 1.85
CA SER A 32 -27.72 -20.54 2.44
C SER A 32 -26.40 -19.85 2.81
N SER A 33 -25.42 -20.59 3.33
CA SER A 33 -24.12 -20.03 3.77
C SER A 33 -23.08 -20.02 2.65
N GLY A 34 -23.28 -20.82 1.60
CA GLY A 34 -22.30 -21.02 0.51
C GLY A 34 -21.11 -21.88 0.93
N PHE A 35 -21.04 -22.34 2.17
CA PHE A 35 -19.92 -23.11 2.71
C PHE A 35 -20.29 -24.57 2.93
N ARG A 36 -19.38 -25.45 2.51
CA ARG A 36 -19.41 -26.89 2.85
C ARG A 36 -18.95 -27.15 4.28
N VAL A 37 -18.06 -26.32 4.81
CA VAL A 37 -17.52 -26.40 6.18
C VAL A 37 -17.67 -25.04 6.87
N GLU A 38 -18.81 -24.81 7.52
CA GLU A 38 -19.09 -23.50 8.13
C GLU A 38 -18.47 -23.39 9.53
N ASN A 39 -18.62 -24.45 10.32
CA ASN A 39 -18.19 -24.49 11.72
C ASN A 39 -17.15 -25.59 11.96
N ALA A 40 -16.42 -25.48 13.09
CA ALA A 40 -15.43 -26.49 13.49
C ALA A 40 -16.02 -27.90 13.68
N GLY A 41 -17.34 -27.99 13.91
CA GLY A 41 -18.07 -29.25 14.00
C GLY A 41 -18.20 -30.00 12.67
N ASP A 42 -18.16 -29.30 11.53
CA ASP A 42 -18.31 -29.93 10.21
C ASP A 42 -17.01 -30.61 9.78
N ASN A 43 -15.88 -29.91 9.95
CA ASN A 43 -14.54 -30.46 9.78
C ASN A 43 -13.48 -29.55 10.44
N ALA A 44 -13.00 -29.94 11.61
CA ALA A 44 -12.05 -29.14 12.39
C ALA A 44 -10.74 -28.83 11.64
N ALA A 45 -10.23 -29.76 10.83
CA ALA A 45 -8.95 -29.60 10.14
C ALA A 45 -9.05 -28.54 9.02
N TYR A 46 -10.05 -28.67 8.12
CA TYR A 46 -10.25 -27.70 7.05
C TYR A 46 -10.68 -26.33 7.60
N TRP A 47 -11.53 -26.32 8.63
CA TRP A 47 -11.98 -25.08 9.26
C TRP A 47 -10.84 -24.31 9.91
N SER A 48 -9.91 -25.00 10.61
CA SER A 48 -8.76 -24.35 11.24
C SER A 48 -7.82 -23.71 10.21
N ILE A 49 -7.49 -24.44 9.14
CA ILE A 49 -6.61 -23.94 8.07
C ILE A 49 -7.26 -22.74 7.36
N ALA A 50 -8.54 -22.87 7.01
CA ALA A 50 -9.29 -21.79 6.37
C ALA A 50 -9.41 -20.55 7.26
N THR A 51 -9.61 -20.72 8.57
CA THR A 51 -9.68 -19.62 9.53
C THR A 51 -8.34 -18.89 9.62
N THR A 52 -7.22 -19.61 9.67
CA THR A 52 -5.89 -18.99 9.65
C THR A 52 -5.61 -18.27 8.33
N MET A 53 -5.97 -18.86 7.19
CA MET A 53 -5.80 -18.24 5.87
C MET A 53 -6.67 -16.99 5.70
N ARG A 54 -7.92 -17.00 6.19
CA ARG A 54 -8.79 -15.80 6.21
C ARG A 54 -8.21 -14.71 7.11
N SER A 55 -7.64 -15.08 8.26
CA SER A 55 -6.95 -14.12 9.13
C SER A 55 -5.75 -13.51 8.44
N ASP A 56 -4.98 -14.30 7.68
CA ASP A 56 -3.82 -13.82 6.95
C ASP A 56 -4.23 -12.91 5.78
N ASN A 57 -5.33 -13.23 5.08
CA ASN A 57 -5.89 -12.33 4.08
C ASN A 57 -6.32 -10.98 4.69
N LYS A 58 -6.97 -10.99 5.86
CA LYS A 58 -7.31 -9.75 6.56
C LYS A 58 -6.08 -8.93 6.93
N ALA A 59 -4.98 -9.57 7.31
CA ALA A 59 -3.71 -8.89 7.59
C ALA A 59 -3.03 -8.38 6.31
N LEU A 60 -3.14 -9.10 5.19
CA LEU A 60 -2.67 -8.63 3.88
C LEU A 60 -3.48 -7.42 3.39
N SER A 61 -4.79 -7.36 3.69
CA SER A 61 -5.61 -6.18 3.41
C SER A 61 -5.11 -4.94 4.16
N THR A 62 -4.73 -5.06 5.43
CA THR A 62 -4.16 -3.93 6.18
C THR A 62 -2.77 -3.55 5.67
N VAL A 63 -1.99 -4.51 5.17
CA VAL A 63 -0.73 -4.24 4.45
C VAL A 63 -0.98 -3.48 3.16
N LYS A 64 -2.01 -3.84 2.38
CA LYS A 64 -2.39 -3.11 1.16
C LYS A 64 -2.78 -1.66 1.47
N ASP A 65 -3.56 -1.43 2.53
CA ASP A 65 -3.91 -0.07 2.96
C ASP A 65 -2.67 0.73 3.39
N ALA A 66 -1.74 0.09 4.09
CA ALA A 66 -0.48 0.70 4.50
C ALA A 66 0.46 0.98 3.31
N LEU A 67 0.47 0.11 2.30
CA LEU A 67 1.18 0.33 1.02
C LEU A 67 0.58 1.53 0.29
N GLY A 68 -0.75 1.64 0.21
CA GLY A 68 -1.41 2.79 -0.41
C GLY A 68 -1.11 4.12 0.31
N LEU A 69 -1.02 4.09 1.64
CA LEU A 69 -0.57 5.24 2.42
C LEU A 69 0.90 5.59 2.11
N GLY A 70 1.76 4.57 1.95
CA GLY A 70 3.16 4.73 1.55
C GLY A 70 3.32 5.26 0.12
N ALA A 71 2.52 4.78 -0.82
CA ALA A 71 2.45 5.24 -2.19
C ALA A 71 2.12 6.72 -2.23
N ALA A 72 1.07 7.15 -1.52
CA ALA A 72 0.68 8.55 -1.43
C ALA A 72 1.80 9.46 -0.89
N LYS A 73 2.56 8.99 0.12
CA LYS A 73 3.72 9.74 0.65
C LYS A 73 4.83 9.90 -0.40
N VAL A 74 5.16 8.81 -1.10
CA VAL A 74 6.18 8.82 -2.16
C VAL A 74 5.73 9.69 -3.35
N ASP A 75 4.46 9.62 -3.72
CA ASP A 75 3.88 10.43 -4.80
C ASP A 75 3.96 11.92 -4.51
N ILE A 76 3.58 12.34 -3.29
CA ILE A 76 3.64 13.75 -2.89
C ILE A 76 5.08 14.27 -2.91
N ALA A 77 6.03 13.47 -2.39
CA ALA A 77 7.44 13.80 -2.45
C ALA A 77 7.95 13.87 -3.90
N TYR A 78 7.51 12.97 -4.78
CA TYR A 78 7.89 12.96 -6.19
C TYR A 78 7.33 14.16 -6.96
N THR A 79 6.05 14.50 -6.77
CA THR A 79 5.41 15.68 -7.39
C THR A 79 6.08 16.98 -6.95
N ALA A 80 6.35 17.12 -5.65
CA ALA A 80 7.06 18.29 -5.14
C ALA A 80 8.51 18.34 -5.68
N MET A 81 9.20 17.20 -5.77
CA MET A 81 10.54 17.11 -6.38
C MET A 81 10.55 17.60 -7.83
N ASN A 82 9.61 17.14 -8.66
CA ASN A 82 9.52 17.59 -10.05
C ASN A 82 9.18 19.09 -10.16
N SER A 83 8.24 19.58 -9.35
CA SER A 83 7.94 21.02 -9.36
C SER A 83 9.14 21.86 -8.92
N SER A 84 9.95 21.38 -7.98
CA SER A 84 11.18 22.05 -7.59
C SER A 84 12.26 21.99 -8.67
N ILE A 85 12.36 20.88 -9.42
CA ILE A 85 13.26 20.76 -10.58
C ILE A 85 12.93 21.81 -11.64
N ASP A 86 11.65 22.04 -11.92
CA ASP A 86 11.21 23.06 -12.89
C ASP A 86 11.62 24.47 -12.44
N VAL A 87 11.43 24.79 -11.16
CA VAL A 87 11.84 26.10 -10.59
C VAL A 87 13.36 26.27 -10.58
N ILE A 88 14.13 25.22 -10.29
CA ILE A 88 15.60 25.25 -10.37
C ILE A 88 16.07 25.46 -11.82
N THR A 89 15.37 24.86 -12.78
CA THR A 89 15.64 25.08 -14.21
C THR A 89 15.40 26.55 -14.59
N GLU A 90 14.34 27.16 -14.06
CA GLU A 90 14.10 28.60 -14.24
C GLU A 90 15.19 29.44 -13.58
N ILE A 91 15.64 29.10 -12.37
CA ILE A 91 16.77 29.76 -11.70
C ILE A 91 18.03 29.70 -12.55
N SER A 92 18.36 28.54 -13.13
CA SER A 92 19.51 28.39 -14.04
C SER A 92 19.36 29.31 -15.26
N ALA A 93 18.18 29.36 -15.87
CA ALA A 93 17.90 30.26 -17.00
C ALA A 93 18.05 31.75 -16.62
N LYS A 94 17.59 32.17 -15.43
CA LYS A 94 17.75 33.54 -14.92
C LYS A 94 19.21 33.89 -14.66
N LEU A 95 20.00 32.95 -14.12
CA LEU A 95 21.44 33.14 -13.94
C LEU A 95 22.17 33.25 -15.28
N VAL A 96 21.80 32.45 -16.28
CA VAL A 96 22.34 32.57 -17.64
C VAL A 96 21.95 33.92 -18.27
N ALA A 97 20.70 34.36 -18.12
CA ALA A 97 20.27 35.68 -18.62
C ALA A 97 21.04 36.84 -17.97
N SER A 98 21.48 36.69 -16.72
CA SER A 98 22.30 37.71 -16.04
C SER A 98 23.71 37.86 -16.62
N ARG A 99 24.15 36.93 -17.48
CA ARG A 99 25.43 36.99 -18.21
C ARG A 99 25.40 38.03 -19.33
N GLU A 100 24.22 38.41 -19.80
CA GLU A 100 24.11 39.30 -20.96
C GLU A 100 24.60 40.71 -20.60
N PRO A 101 25.49 41.30 -21.43
CA PRO A 101 26.02 42.63 -21.18
C PRO A 101 24.90 43.69 -21.26
N GLY A 102 24.79 44.52 -20.22
CA GLY A 102 23.79 45.59 -20.12
C GLY A 102 22.51 45.22 -19.35
N VAL A 103 22.43 44.01 -18.80
CA VAL A 103 21.31 43.57 -17.95
C VAL A 103 21.47 44.06 -16.50
N ASP A 104 20.35 44.44 -15.88
CA ASP A 104 20.29 44.85 -14.48
C ASP A 104 20.21 43.62 -13.56
N LYS A 105 21.39 43.20 -13.07
CA LYS A 105 21.55 42.04 -12.17
C LYS A 105 20.70 42.13 -10.91
N THR A 106 20.39 43.34 -10.42
CA THR A 106 19.58 43.53 -9.19
C THR A 106 18.10 43.23 -9.39
N LYS A 107 17.58 43.36 -10.63
CA LYS A 107 16.20 43.00 -10.95
C LYS A 107 16.06 41.49 -11.12
N ILE A 108 17.04 40.85 -11.75
CA ILE A 108 17.10 39.39 -11.83
C ILE A 108 17.21 38.78 -10.44
N ASP A 109 17.98 39.39 -9.53
CA ASP A 109 18.09 38.94 -8.14
C ASP A 109 16.75 38.93 -7.39
N LYS A 110 15.86 39.90 -7.65
CA LYS A 110 14.50 39.89 -7.09
C LYS A 110 13.68 38.72 -7.62
N GLU A 111 13.76 38.43 -8.91
CA GLU A 111 13.09 37.26 -9.49
C GLU A 111 13.66 35.95 -8.93
N LEU A 112 14.99 35.86 -8.77
CA LEU A 112 15.65 34.73 -8.12
C LEU A 112 15.19 34.55 -6.67
N THR A 113 15.00 35.64 -5.93
CA THR A 113 14.50 35.60 -4.56
C THR A 113 13.07 35.04 -4.51
N GLU A 114 12.19 35.46 -5.41
CA GLU A 114 10.83 34.90 -5.49
C GLU A 114 10.82 33.42 -5.87
N LEU A 115 11.66 32.99 -6.81
CA LEU A 115 11.80 31.58 -7.18
C LEU A 115 12.34 30.73 -6.02
N LYS A 116 13.27 31.25 -5.22
CA LYS A 116 13.74 30.61 -3.98
C LYS A 116 12.64 30.49 -2.93
N ASN A 117 11.83 31.54 -2.74
CA ASN A 117 10.68 31.49 -1.85
C ASN A 117 9.66 30.43 -2.31
N GLN A 118 9.46 30.31 -3.63
CA GLN A 118 8.59 29.28 -4.19
C GLN A 118 9.14 27.87 -3.95
N LEU A 119 10.46 27.65 -4.10
CA LEU A 119 11.09 26.36 -3.74
C LEU A 119 10.89 26.00 -2.27
N GLN A 120 11.05 26.98 -1.38
CA GLN A 120 10.80 26.79 0.04
C GLN A 120 9.34 26.41 0.30
N SER A 121 8.39 27.13 -0.31
CA SER A 121 6.96 26.84 -0.20
C SER A 121 6.58 25.45 -0.71
N ILE A 122 7.13 25.01 -1.86
CA ILE A 122 6.92 23.66 -2.41
C ILE A 122 7.45 22.61 -1.44
N SER A 123 8.66 22.80 -0.91
CA SER A 123 9.28 21.88 0.03
C SER A 123 8.48 21.77 1.32
N GLU A 124 8.01 22.89 1.90
CA GLU A 124 7.21 22.90 3.13
C GLU A 124 5.80 22.30 2.93
N SER A 125 5.19 22.56 1.77
CA SER A 125 3.84 22.09 1.41
C SER A 125 3.79 20.59 1.10
N ALA A 126 4.92 19.95 0.79
CA ALA A 126 5.05 18.53 0.48
C ALA A 126 4.88 17.61 1.70
N SER A 127 3.86 17.85 2.51
CA SER A 127 3.54 17.09 3.71
C SER A 127 2.36 16.15 3.48
N PHE A 128 2.43 14.94 4.05
CA PHE A 128 1.33 14.00 4.07
C PHE A 128 1.21 13.36 5.45
N SER A 129 0.01 13.47 6.05
CA SER A 129 -0.25 12.97 7.40
C SER A 129 0.72 13.54 8.46
N GLY A 130 1.17 14.78 8.28
CA GLY A 130 2.10 15.46 9.20
C GLY A 130 3.57 15.07 9.04
N GLU A 131 3.91 14.19 8.10
CA GLU A 131 5.30 13.89 7.74
C GLU A 131 5.66 14.57 6.42
N ASN A 132 6.86 15.14 6.35
CA ASN A 132 7.45 15.69 5.14
C ASN A 132 8.83 15.05 4.93
N TRP A 133 9.07 14.48 3.75
CA TRP A 133 10.31 13.78 3.43
C TRP A 133 11.32 14.68 2.72
N LEU A 134 10.88 15.84 2.23
CA LEU A 134 11.72 16.83 1.53
C LEU A 134 12.22 17.93 2.48
N HIS A 135 11.55 18.12 3.61
CA HIS A 135 11.91 19.10 4.62
C HIS A 135 12.33 18.42 5.94
N ASN A 136 13.55 18.70 6.41
CA ASN A 136 14.05 18.21 7.69
C ASN A 136 14.26 19.37 8.68
N SER A 137 13.38 19.44 9.68
CA SER A 137 13.45 20.43 10.75
C SER A 137 14.39 20.02 11.90
N SER A 138 14.94 18.80 11.88
CA SER A 138 15.85 18.30 12.91
C SER A 138 17.32 18.59 12.56
N THR A 139 18.16 18.70 13.59
CA THR A 139 19.62 18.81 13.44
C THR A 139 20.28 17.49 13.03
N ALA A 140 19.57 16.36 13.18
CA ALA A 140 20.01 15.02 12.77
C ALA A 140 19.52 14.67 11.36
N ALA A 141 20.25 13.78 10.68
CA ALA A 141 19.82 13.22 9.39
C ALA A 141 18.43 12.58 9.49
N ALA A 142 17.58 12.85 8.49
CA ALA A 142 16.21 12.33 8.43
C ALA A 142 16.13 10.79 8.43
N GLY A 143 17.25 10.13 8.11
CA GLY A 143 17.45 8.70 8.26
C GLY A 143 16.78 7.89 7.16
N THR A 144 16.38 6.67 7.52
CA THR A 144 15.60 5.77 6.67
C THR A 144 14.17 5.74 7.18
N LYS A 145 13.20 5.95 6.29
CA LYS A 145 11.77 5.79 6.58
C LYS A 145 11.29 4.49 5.96
N SER A 146 10.52 3.71 6.72
CA SER A 146 10.06 2.39 6.30
C SER A 146 8.59 2.43 5.93
N ILE A 147 8.27 1.96 4.73
CA ILE A 147 6.91 1.67 4.28
C ILE A 147 6.63 0.20 4.58
N VAL A 148 5.41 -0.16 4.97
CA VAL A 148 5.01 -1.56 5.14
C VAL A 148 5.02 -2.23 3.75
N GLY A 149 5.86 -3.25 3.56
CA GLY A 149 6.04 -3.93 2.28
C GLY A 149 5.33 -5.29 2.19
N GLY A 150 5.15 -6.01 3.28
CA GLY A 150 4.55 -7.35 3.20
C GLY A 150 4.18 -7.94 4.56
N PHE A 151 3.27 -8.90 4.54
CA PHE A 151 2.95 -9.75 5.67
C PHE A 151 3.54 -11.14 5.42
N ASN A 152 4.32 -11.65 6.37
CA ASN A 152 4.82 -13.02 6.32
C ASN A 152 4.50 -13.74 7.63
N ARG A 153 4.04 -14.99 7.52
CA ARG A 153 3.82 -15.88 8.66
C ARG A 153 4.74 -17.09 8.52
N ASP A 154 5.62 -17.26 9.50
CA ASP A 154 6.50 -18.43 9.57
C ASP A 154 5.74 -19.68 10.03
N VAL A 155 6.31 -20.87 9.78
CA VAL A 155 5.80 -22.19 10.17
C VAL A 155 5.58 -22.30 11.69
N ASN A 156 6.31 -21.51 12.49
CA ASN A 156 6.17 -21.43 13.95
C ASN A 156 5.05 -20.48 14.42
N GLY A 157 4.29 -19.88 13.48
CA GLY A 157 3.20 -18.95 13.79
C GLY A 157 3.65 -17.52 14.10
N LEU A 158 4.96 -17.22 14.02
CA LEU A 158 5.46 -15.85 14.14
C LEU A 158 5.08 -15.03 12.92
N VAL A 159 4.43 -13.91 13.16
CA VAL A 159 4.04 -12.94 12.14
C VAL A 159 5.10 -11.84 12.08
N THR A 160 5.64 -11.59 10.89
CA THR A 160 6.58 -10.50 10.63
C THR A 160 6.10 -9.62 9.50
N ILE A 161 6.33 -8.32 9.64
CA ILE A 161 6.09 -7.35 8.57
C ILE A 161 7.41 -7.13 7.84
N THR A 162 7.43 -7.34 6.53
CA THR A 162 8.54 -6.91 5.67
C THR A 162 8.39 -5.42 5.44
N THR A 163 9.43 -4.63 5.64
CA THR A 163 9.41 -3.19 5.35
C THR A 163 10.19 -2.86 4.07
N LEU A 164 9.72 -1.85 3.36
CA LEU A 164 10.42 -1.17 2.29
C LEU A 164 11.10 0.06 2.87
N ASP A 165 12.42 -0.02 2.98
CA ASP A 165 13.24 1.06 3.52
C ASP A 165 13.56 2.09 2.44
N VAL A 166 13.20 3.34 2.71
CA VAL A 166 13.48 4.52 1.87
C VAL A 166 14.47 5.41 2.59
N ASN A 167 15.64 5.61 2.00
CA ASN A 167 16.59 6.58 2.53
C ASN A 167 16.10 8.00 2.19
N VAL A 168 15.56 8.71 3.17
CA VAL A 168 15.08 10.09 3.00
C VAL A 168 16.18 11.12 3.16
N THR A 169 17.37 10.72 3.65
CA THR A 169 18.51 11.64 3.80
C THR A 169 19.05 12.13 2.45
N SER A 170 19.01 11.29 1.42
CA SER A 170 19.34 11.71 0.04
C SER A 170 18.21 12.47 -0.66
N LEU A 171 17.03 12.57 -0.03
CA LEU A 171 15.83 13.19 -0.61
C LEU A 171 15.50 14.54 0.03
N THR A 172 16.10 14.87 1.18
CA THR A 172 15.87 16.13 1.88
C THR A 172 16.39 17.30 1.05
N MET A 173 15.48 18.15 0.60
CA MET A 173 15.80 19.39 -0.10
C MET A 173 16.24 20.48 0.86
N ILE A 174 15.50 20.66 1.96
CA ILE A 174 15.72 21.74 2.92
C ILE A 174 16.05 21.14 4.28
N GLY A 175 17.21 21.47 4.82
CA GLY A 175 17.62 21.14 6.17
C GLY A 175 17.50 22.34 7.11
N ALA A 176 16.30 22.68 7.57
CA ALA A 176 16.09 23.82 8.46
C ALA A 176 16.83 23.69 9.81
N GLY A 177 16.99 22.45 10.31
CA GLY A 177 17.77 22.19 11.52
C GLY A 177 19.28 22.06 11.28
N ASN A 178 19.70 21.74 10.06
CA ASN A 178 21.10 21.65 9.65
C ASN A 178 21.20 21.77 8.13
N GLU A 179 21.77 22.87 7.67
CA GLU A 179 21.77 23.25 6.26
C GLU A 179 22.64 22.32 5.40
N SER A 180 23.66 21.68 6.00
CA SER A 180 24.51 20.70 5.32
C SER A 180 23.77 19.40 4.91
N LEU A 181 22.55 19.18 5.39
CA LEU A 181 21.76 17.98 5.09
C LEU A 181 20.76 18.17 3.94
N GLY A 182 20.46 19.41 3.55
CA GLY A 182 19.52 19.70 2.46
C GLY A 182 20.24 19.87 1.12
N LEU A 183 19.71 19.31 0.04
CA LEU A 183 20.24 19.48 -1.32
C LEU A 183 20.28 20.95 -1.76
N LEU A 184 19.36 21.79 -1.26
CA LEU A 184 19.24 23.21 -1.61
C LEU A 184 19.96 24.14 -0.63
N THR A 185 20.23 23.65 0.59
CA THR A 185 20.80 24.42 1.70
C THR A 185 22.26 24.12 1.95
N LYS A 186 22.79 23.00 1.42
CA LYS A 186 24.18 22.60 1.61
C LYS A 186 25.12 23.43 0.73
N ASP A 187 26.28 23.74 1.30
CA ASP A 187 27.41 24.30 0.55
C ASP A 187 27.94 23.32 -0.51
N ILE A 188 27.95 23.77 -1.77
CA ILE A 188 28.59 23.06 -2.88
C ILE A 188 29.80 23.87 -3.32
N ASP A 189 30.94 23.20 -3.39
CA ASP A 189 32.19 23.81 -3.84
C ASP A 189 32.23 23.92 -5.37
N ALA A 190 32.00 25.11 -5.91
CA ALA A 190 32.06 25.39 -7.34
C ALA A 190 33.43 25.07 -7.96
N ASN A 191 34.50 25.10 -7.17
CA ASN A 191 35.85 24.79 -7.64
C ASN A 191 36.06 23.29 -7.90
N ALA A 192 35.42 22.43 -7.10
CA ALA A 192 35.45 20.97 -7.32
C ALA A 192 34.68 20.54 -8.58
N LEU A 193 33.81 21.43 -9.09
CA LEU A 193 32.99 21.19 -10.28
C LEU A 193 33.57 21.82 -11.55
N ASP A 194 34.59 22.66 -11.44
CA ASP A 194 35.24 23.29 -12.59
C ASP A 194 36.32 22.35 -13.18
N PRO A 195 36.13 21.84 -14.41
CA PRO A 195 37.12 20.97 -15.06
C PRO A 195 38.45 21.69 -15.40
N ASN A 196 38.50 23.03 -15.25
CA ASN A 196 39.68 23.85 -15.53
C ASN A 196 40.18 24.61 -14.29
N ALA A 197 39.81 24.17 -13.08
CA ALA A 197 40.24 24.77 -11.82
C ALA A 197 41.79 24.77 -11.69
N THR A 198 42.37 25.96 -11.49
CA THR A 198 43.82 26.15 -11.32
C THR A 198 44.24 26.42 -9.88
N THR A 199 43.28 26.60 -8.96
CA THR A 199 43.53 26.84 -7.52
C THR A 199 42.77 25.83 -6.66
N SER A 200 43.29 25.51 -5.47
CA SER A 200 42.73 24.50 -4.55
C SER A 200 41.81 25.10 -3.48
N THR A 201 41.47 26.38 -3.56
CA THR A 201 40.59 27.04 -2.58
C THR A 201 39.13 26.78 -2.91
N ALA A 202 38.41 26.16 -1.97
CA ALA A 202 36.99 25.88 -2.10
C ALA A 202 36.17 27.17 -2.21
N ARG A 203 35.29 27.24 -3.21
CA ARG A 203 34.33 28.33 -3.41
C ARG A 203 32.93 27.77 -3.17
N ASN A 204 32.53 27.77 -1.91
CA ASN A 204 31.26 27.21 -1.48
C ASN A 204 30.11 28.17 -1.79
N TYR A 205 29.06 27.67 -2.44
CA TYR A 205 27.80 28.39 -2.63
C TYR A 205 26.60 27.56 -2.16
N TYR A 206 25.55 28.25 -1.72
CA TYR A 206 24.27 27.63 -1.34
C TYR A 206 23.08 28.41 -1.95
N LEU A 207 21.98 27.72 -2.24
CA LEU A 207 20.80 28.34 -2.87
C LEU A 207 19.88 29.02 -1.87
N ILE A 208 19.54 28.34 -0.78
CA ILE A 208 18.58 28.78 0.23
C ILE A 208 19.27 28.86 1.59
N ASP A 209 19.14 30.02 2.24
CA ASP A 209 19.45 30.21 3.65
C ASP A 209 18.20 29.90 4.48
N THR A 210 18.30 29.01 5.46
CA THR A 210 17.18 28.75 6.40
C THR A 210 17.37 29.48 7.73
N GLY A 211 18.47 30.22 7.89
CA GLY A 211 18.80 30.96 9.11
C GLY A 211 19.08 30.04 10.30
N SER A 212 19.53 28.81 10.05
CA SER A 212 19.70 27.82 11.12
C SER A 212 20.74 28.28 12.14
N THR A 213 20.36 28.35 13.42
CA THR A 213 21.26 28.75 14.54
C THR A 213 21.67 27.57 15.41
N THR A 214 21.12 26.38 15.14
CA THR A 214 21.20 25.21 16.04
C THR A 214 22.00 24.04 15.44
N GLY A 215 22.34 24.08 14.15
CA GLY A 215 23.18 23.10 13.43
C GLY A 215 24.36 23.74 12.69
N THR A 216 25.01 23.02 11.76
CA THR A 216 25.99 23.63 10.85
C THR A 216 25.27 24.49 9.82
N SER A 217 25.40 25.82 9.94
CA SER A 217 24.99 26.75 8.89
C SER A 217 25.87 26.59 7.65
N ALA A 218 25.32 26.90 6.49
CA ALA A 218 26.09 27.12 5.28
C ALA A 218 27.12 28.24 5.54
N ALA A 219 28.40 27.92 5.33
CA ALA A 219 29.52 28.85 5.51
C ALA A 219 29.95 29.47 4.17
N GLY A 220 29.37 29.02 3.06
CA GLY A 220 29.59 29.54 1.71
C GLY A 220 28.90 30.87 1.46
N ALA A 221 28.95 31.33 0.20
CA ALA A 221 28.24 32.52 -0.25
C ALA A 221 26.84 32.15 -0.75
N ALA A 222 25.82 32.90 -0.35
CA ALA A 222 24.50 32.78 -0.93
C ALA A 222 24.56 33.10 -2.44
N ILE A 223 23.82 32.35 -3.26
CA ILE A 223 23.64 32.70 -4.69
C ILE A 223 22.79 33.96 -4.79
N VAL A 224 23.42 35.12 -4.79
CA VAL A 224 22.79 36.45 -4.87
C VAL A 224 23.52 37.28 -5.92
N LEU A 225 22.75 38.01 -6.72
CA LEU A 225 23.26 38.88 -7.75
C LEU A 225 23.28 40.32 -7.25
N THR A 226 24.48 40.87 -7.11
CA THR A 226 24.70 42.28 -6.79
C THR A 226 25.22 43.03 -8.02
N ALA A 227 25.19 44.36 -7.98
CA ALA A 227 25.74 45.18 -9.07
C ALA A 227 27.25 44.95 -9.30
N THR A 228 27.95 44.37 -8.32
CA THR A 228 29.40 44.08 -8.38
C THR A 228 29.71 42.61 -8.70
N THR A 229 28.71 41.75 -8.87
CA THR A 229 28.93 40.32 -9.12
C THR A 229 29.68 40.13 -10.43
N SER A 230 30.87 39.53 -10.31
CA SER A 230 31.81 39.24 -11.38
C SER A 230 31.26 38.17 -12.30
N ASP A 231 31.77 38.18 -13.53
CA ASP A 231 31.42 37.17 -14.49
C ASP A 231 31.93 35.77 -14.12
N ALA A 232 33.03 35.65 -13.37
CA ALA A 232 33.46 34.36 -12.87
C ALA A 232 32.52 33.82 -11.77
N GLU A 233 31.92 34.70 -10.96
CA GLU A 233 31.02 34.31 -9.87
C GLU A 233 29.69 33.79 -10.41
N VAL A 234 29.16 34.38 -11.49
CA VAL A 234 27.94 33.88 -12.15
C VAL A 234 28.16 32.49 -12.75
N ASP A 235 29.33 32.21 -13.34
CA ASP A 235 29.64 30.86 -13.85
C ASP A 235 29.72 29.82 -12.74
N ASP A 236 30.32 30.18 -11.60
CA ASP A 236 30.35 29.32 -10.42
C ASP A 236 28.94 29.05 -9.88
N MET A 237 28.07 30.07 -9.83
CA MET A 237 26.66 29.93 -9.42
C MET A 237 25.88 29.01 -10.36
N ILE A 238 26.05 29.14 -11.68
CA ILE A 238 25.40 28.27 -12.68
C ILE A 238 25.84 26.81 -12.47
N ARG A 239 27.15 26.55 -12.31
CA ARG A 239 27.66 25.19 -12.06
C ARG A 239 27.09 24.56 -10.80
N VAL A 240 26.95 25.35 -9.73
CA VAL A 240 26.37 24.90 -8.47
C VAL A 240 24.88 24.57 -8.64
N VAL A 241 24.13 25.44 -9.33
CA VAL A 241 22.71 25.20 -9.65
C VAL A 241 22.54 23.94 -10.51
N ASP A 242 23.39 23.74 -11.53
CA ASP A 242 23.35 22.55 -12.38
C ASP A 242 23.69 21.26 -11.60
N SER A 243 24.59 21.34 -10.62
CA SER A 243 24.86 20.23 -9.71
C SER A 243 23.66 19.89 -8.83
N ILE A 244 22.97 20.91 -8.32
CA ILE A 244 21.76 20.74 -7.52
C ILE A 244 20.65 20.13 -8.38
N LEU A 245 20.49 20.59 -9.61
CA LEU A 245 19.58 20.00 -10.58
C LEU A 245 19.90 18.51 -10.83
N SER A 246 21.18 18.16 -10.99
CA SER A 246 21.61 16.76 -11.14
C SER A 246 21.25 15.92 -9.91
N GLN A 247 21.57 16.40 -8.70
CA GLN A 247 21.28 15.69 -7.46
C GLN A 247 19.77 15.54 -7.21
N MET A 248 18.97 16.56 -7.55
CA MET A 248 17.52 16.49 -7.50
C MET A 248 16.95 15.52 -8.53
N THR A 249 17.54 15.44 -9.73
CA THR A 249 17.15 14.47 -10.75
C THR A 249 17.46 13.04 -10.31
N ASP A 250 18.58 12.81 -9.63
CA ASP A 250 18.92 11.51 -9.03
C ASP A 250 17.94 11.15 -7.90
N ALA A 251 17.61 12.12 -7.04
CA ALA A 251 16.60 11.96 -5.99
C ALA A 251 15.20 11.66 -6.56
N ALA A 252 14.78 12.36 -7.62
CA ALA A 252 13.53 12.12 -8.33
C ALA A 252 13.50 10.73 -8.98
N SER A 253 14.61 10.31 -9.59
CA SER A 253 14.76 8.97 -10.18
C SER A 253 14.64 7.86 -9.12
N ASN A 254 15.24 8.07 -7.95
CA ASN A 254 15.10 7.15 -6.82
C ASN A 254 13.66 7.08 -6.30
N LEU A 255 12.99 8.23 -6.14
CA LEU A 255 11.56 8.30 -5.79
C LEU A 255 10.68 7.59 -6.83
N GLY A 256 10.98 7.76 -8.13
CA GLY A 256 10.30 7.05 -9.22
C GLY A 256 10.49 5.54 -9.14
N ALA A 257 11.70 5.06 -8.84
CA ALA A 257 11.97 3.64 -8.64
C ALA A 257 11.24 3.07 -7.41
N ILE A 258 11.17 3.83 -6.31
CA ILE A 258 10.41 3.46 -5.10
C ILE A 258 8.93 3.37 -5.43
N ASN A 259 8.37 4.34 -6.15
CA ASN A 259 6.97 4.33 -6.55
C ASN A 259 6.63 3.09 -7.38
N LYS A 260 7.46 2.76 -8.38
CA LYS A 260 7.33 1.50 -9.13
C LYS A 260 7.41 0.27 -8.25
N ARG A 261 8.32 0.25 -7.26
CA ARG A 261 8.44 -0.86 -6.33
C ARG A 261 7.22 -1.01 -5.41
N VAL A 262 6.64 0.10 -4.94
CA VAL A 262 5.40 0.10 -4.14
C VAL A 262 4.24 -0.43 -4.97
N SER A 263 4.05 0.06 -6.20
CA SER A 263 3.01 -0.44 -7.12
C SER A 263 3.16 -1.94 -7.42
N MET A 264 4.38 -2.42 -7.71
CA MET A 264 4.62 -3.86 -7.90
C MET A 264 4.29 -4.68 -6.64
N GLN A 265 4.54 -4.12 -5.46
CA GLN A 265 4.24 -4.78 -4.20
C GLN A 265 2.74 -4.82 -3.90
N GLU A 266 1.99 -3.75 -4.22
CA GLU A 266 0.53 -3.73 -4.13
C GLU A 266 -0.09 -4.79 -5.04
N ASP A 267 0.38 -4.91 -6.27
CA ASP A 267 -0.07 -5.93 -7.22
C ASP A 267 0.27 -7.34 -6.70
N PHE A 268 1.47 -7.53 -6.15
CA PHE A 268 1.86 -8.82 -5.56
C PHE A 268 0.95 -9.19 -4.38
N VAL A 269 0.68 -8.26 -3.46
CA VAL A 269 -0.19 -8.49 -2.31
C VAL A 269 -1.63 -8.76 -2.76
N ALA A 270 -2.15 -8.03 -3.76
CA ALA A 270 -3.46 -8.28 -4.34
C ALA A 270 -3.57 -9.69 -4.94
N ASN A 271 -2.59 -10.11 -5.75
CA ASN A 271 -2.57 -11.45 -6.34
C ASN A 271 -2.41 -12.56 -5.28
N LEU A 272 -1.66 -12.29 -4.19
CA LEU A 272 -1.52 -13.21 -3.08
C LEU A 272 -2.85 -13.38 -2.32
N MET A 273 -3.55 -12.28 -2.04
CA MET A 273 -4.89 -12.31 -1.41
C MET A 273 -5.87 -13.12 -2.27
N ASP A 274 -5.94 -12.86 -3.57
CA ASP A 274 -6.79 -13.60 -4.50
C ASP A 274 -6.47 -15.11 -4.53
N SER A 275 -5.18 -15.45 -4.46
CA SER A 275 -4.73 -16.84 -4.43
C SER A 275 -5.09 -17.53 -3.11
N ILE A 276 -4.98 -16.81 -1.99
CA ILE A 276 -5.41 -17.27 -0.66
C ILE A 276 -6.93 -17.45 -0.65
N ASP A 277 -7.71 -16.52 -1.18
CA ASP A 277 -9.18 -16.63 -1.26
C ASP A 277 -9.62 -17.83 -2.11
N LYS A 278 -9.01 -18.03 -3.28
CA LYS A 278 -9.25 -19.24 -4.09
C LYS A 278 -8.83 -20.52 -3.36
N GLY A 279 -7.74 -20.47 -2.60
CA GLY A 279 -7.27 -21.57 -1.77
C GLY A 279 -8.25 -21.93 -0.66
N VAL A 280 -8.71 -20.92 0.11
CA VAL A 280 -9.73 -21.05 1.16
C VAL A 280 -11.04 -21.57 0.56
N GLY A 281 -11.47 -21.02 -0.57
CA GLY A 281 -12.71 -21.41 -1.22
C GLY A 281 -12.70 -22.87 -1.66
N ARG A 282 -11.58 -23.37 -2.21
CA ARG A 282 -11.43 -24.80 -2.52
C ARG A 282 -11.52 -25.70 -1.29
N LEU A 283 -11.11 -25.22 -0.12
CA LEU A 283 -11.16 -26.00 1.12
C LEU A 283 -12.55 -26.00 1.74
N VAL A 284 -13.30 -24.90 1.64
CA VAL A 284 -14.47 -24.65 2.48
C VAL A 284 -15.76 -24.33 1.73
N ASP A 285 -15.70 -23.86 0.49
CA ASP A 285 -16.91 -23.51 -0.27
C ASP A 285 -17.66 -24.75 -0.74
N ALA A 286 -18.98 -24.60 -0.86
CA ALA A 286 -19.86 -25.60 -1.46
C ALA A 286 -20.04 -25.36 -2.96
N ASP A 287 -20.12 -26.43 -3.75
CA ASP A 287 -20.57 -26.32 -5.14
C ASP A 287 -22.10 -26.11 -5.15
N MET A 288 -22.51 -24.89 -5.43
CA MET A 288 -23.92 -24.49 -5.43
C MET A 288 -24.76 -25.25 -6.46
N ASN A 289 -24.16 -25.73 -7.56
CA ASN A 289 -24.89 -26.52 -8.56
C ASN A 289 -25.21 -27.92 -8.03
N GLU A 290 -24.24 -28.54 -7.34
CA GLU A 290 -24.42 -29.84 -6.72
C GLU A 290 -25.41 -29.75 -5.55
N GLU A 291 -25.20 -28.81 -4.62
CA GLU A 291 -26.08 -28.66 -3.45
C GLU A 291 -27.50 -28.23 -3.85
N SER A 292 -27.69 -27.39 -4.88
CA SER A 292 -29.03 -27.06 -5.39
C SER A 292 -29.74 -28.27 -6.03
N THR A 293 -28.99 -29.14 -6.71
CA THR A 293 -29.53 -30.37 -7.31
C THR A 293 -29.89 -31.37 -6.20
N ARG A 294 -29.02 -31.49 -5.20
CA ARG A 294 -29.24 -32.31 -4.01
C ARG A 294 -30.45 -31.85 -3.21
N LEU A 295 -30.63 -30.54 -3.02
CA LEU A 295 -31.78 -29.98 -2.33
C LEU A 295 -33.09 -30.35 -3.03
N LYS A 296 -33.15 -30.22 -4.36
CA LYS A 296 -34.32 -30.62 -5.15
C LYS A 296 -34.58 -32.12 -5.07
N ALA A 297 -33.54 -32.94 -5.08
CA ALA A 297 -33.66 -34.38 -4.90
C ALA A 297 -34.21 -34.73 -3.51
N LEU A 298 -33.71 -34.09 -2.44
CA LEU A 298 -34.17 -34.29 -1.07
C LEU A 298 -35.61 -33.83 -0.85
N GLN A 299 -36.01 -32.70 -1.44
CA GLN A 299 -37.41 -32.24 -1.45
C GLN A 299 -38.32 -33.26 -2.14
N THR A 300 -37.89 -33.81 -3.27
CA THR A 300 -38.63 -34.87 -3.99
C THR A 300 -38.72 -36.15 -3.14
N GLN A 301 -37.62 -36.57 -2.52
CA GLN A 301 -37.57 -37.73 -1.64
C GLN A 301 -38.44 -37.55 -0.39
N GLN A 302 -38.52 -36.34 0.18
CA GLN A 302 -39.41 -36.04 1.29
C GLN A 302 -40.88 -36.18 0.87
N GLN A 303 -41.26 -35.66 -0.30
CA GLN A 303 -42.61 -35.79 -0.83
C GLN A 303 -42.99 -37.27 -1.05
N LEU A 304 -42.08 -38.05 -1.64
CA LEU A 304 -42.23 -39.50 -1.80
C LEU A 304 -42.26 -40.25 -0.45
N GLY A 305 -41.50 -39.79 0.54
CA GLY A 305 -41.46 -40.35 1.89
C GLY A 305 -42.77 -40.12 2.65
N ILE A 306 -43.35 -38.91 2.55
CA ILE A 306 -44.69 -38.59 3.09
C ILE A 306 -45.75 -39.46 2.42
N GLN A 307 -45.70 -39.60 1.10
CA GLN A 307 -46.62 -40.45 0.35
C GLN A 307 -46.49 -41.92 0.76
N SER A 308 -45.26 -42.42 0.91
CA SER A 308 -44.96 -43.79 1.36
C SER A 308 -45.42 -44.05 2.79
N LEU A 309 -45.25 -43.08 3.70
CA LEU A 309 -45.76 -43.14 5.07
C LEU A 309 -47.30 -43.16 5.10
N SER A 310 -47.96 -42.36 4.25
CA SER A 310 -49.42 -42.38 4.08
C SER A 310 -49.92 -43.74 3.60
N ILE A 311 -49.23 -44.36 2.63
CA ILE A 311 -49.56 -45.71 2.14
C ILE A 311 -49.34 -46.76 3.24
N ALA A 312 -48.23 -46.69 3.99
CA ALA A 312 -47.93 -47.61 5.08
C ALA A 312 -48.94 -47.51 6.24
N ASN A 313 -49.49 -46.32 6.51
CA ASN A 313 -50.55 -46.11 7.50
C ASN A 313 -51.90 -46.63 7.01
N ASN A 314 -52.27 -46.40 5.74
CA ASN A 314 -53.50 -46.93 5.16
C ASN A 314 -53.54 -48.46 5.11
N ASN A 315 -52.40 -49.12 4.86
CA ASN A 315 -52.32 -50.59 4.86
C ASN A 315 -52.64 -51.18 6.25
N SER A 316 -52.23 -50.51 7.34
CA SER A 316 -52.59 -50.91 8.70
C SER A 316 -54.09 -50.73 8.99
N GLN A 317 -54.75 -49.73 8.39
CA GLN A 317 -56.19 -49.51 8.54
C GLN A 317 -57.02 -50.54 7.77
N ASN A 318 -56.57 -50.95 6.58
CA ASN A 318 -57.19 -52.02 5.79
C ASN A 318 -57.13 -53.39 6.49
N ILE A 319 -56.09 -53.64 7.30
CA ILE A 319 -56.03 -54.84 8.13
C ILE A 319 -57.04 -54.74 9.30
N LEU A 320 -57.23 -53.55 9.87
CA LEU A 320 -58.16 -53.31 10.97
C LEU A 320 -59.63 -53.46 10.55
N SER A 321 -59.98 -53.04 9.34
CA SER A 321 -61.34 -53.25 8.79
C SER A 321 -61.66 -54.73 8.54
N LEU A 322 -60.64 -55.55 8.27
CA LEU A 322 -60.78 -57.00 8.11
C LEU A 322 -61.06 -57.74 9.44
N PHE A 323 -60.73 -57.12 10.58
CA PHE A 323 -61.03 -57.65 11.93
C PHE A 323 -62.29 -57.03 12.56
N GLN A 324 -62.97 -56.09 11.87
CA GLN A 324 -64.24 -55.48 12.28
C GLN A 324 -65.47 -56.10 11.59
N GLN A 325 -65.27 -57.07 10.69
CA GLN A 325 -66.30 -58.00 10.19
C GLN A 325 -66.19 -59.34 10.90
#